data_AF-A0A1V8UV17-F1
#
_entry.id   AF-A0A1V8UV17-F1
#
_cell.length_a   1.000
_cell.length_b   1.000
_cell.length_c   1.000
_cell.angle_alpha   90.00
_cell.angle_beta   90.00
_cell.angle_gamma   90.00
#
_symmetry.space_group_name_H-M   'P 1'
#
loop_
_entity.id
_entity.type
_entity.pdbx_description
1 polymer ?
#
loop_
_entity_poly.entity_id
_entity_poly.type
_entity_poly.pdbx_seq_one_letter_code
_entity_poly.pdbx_strand_id
1 'polypeptide(L)'
;MKHIYDVEVLPLPAPSAVSSLSTEERANVLDLLFEPSTQLHTLSVPLLQSETFSTYPDLIAAVGAQLSALADSPSTSDAKWLEDILSSHPRLGATKVESEQSAAEQAQLKGSEEEAAALHKLNEEYEVKFPGLRYVVFVNGRSRQEVMEDMKLRIDGGDLGGERIAAIRAMCEIAVDRAAKLLQT
;
A
#
# COMPACT_ATOMS: atom_id res chain seq x y z
N MET A 1 17.19 -29.56 -14.19
CA MET A 1 16.91 -28.26 -13.56
C MET A 1 15.47 -27.91 -13.90
N LYS A 2 14.54 -28.13 -12.96
CA LYS A 2 13.17 -27.61 -13.07
C LYS A 2 13.21 -26.19 -12.49
N HIS A 3 12.75 -25.22 -13.26
CA HIS A 3 12.45 -23.88 -12.75
C HIS A 3 11.37 -24.04 -11.68
N ILE A 4 11.73 -23.76 -10.43
CA ILE A 4 10.82 -23.65 -9.30
C ILE A 4 10.51 -22.15 -9.22
N TYR A 5 9.22 -21.82 -9.04
CA TYR A 5 8.64 -20.48 -8.93
C TYR A 5 8.33 -19.76 -10.25
N ASP A 6 7.49 -20.35 -11.10
CA ASP A 6 6.45 -19.55 -11.74
C ASP A 6 5.36 -19.37 -10.67
N VAL A 7 5.33 -18.21 -10.00
CA VAL A 7 4.16 -17.81 -9.23
C VAL A 7 3.12 -17.43 -10.27
N GLU A 8 2.19 -18.34 -10.55
CA GLU A 8 1.07 -18.08 -11.43
C GLU A 8 0.31 -16.88 -10.82
N VAL A 9 0.45 -15.70 -11.42
CA VAL A 9 -0.28 -14.51 -10.99
C VAL A 9 -1.76 -14.82 -11.24
N LEU A 10 -2.47 -15.21 -10.18
CA LEU A 10 -3.88 -15.52 -10.29
C LEU A 10 -4.61 -14.21 -10.66
N PRO A 11 -5.40 -14.21 -11.75
CA PRO A 11 -6.13 -13.03 -12.15
C PRO A 11 -7.13 -12.65 -11.06
N LEU A 12 -7.40 -11.35 -10.92
CA LEU A 12 -8.41 -10.87 -10.00
C LEU A 12 -9.78 -11.50 -10.36
N PRO A 13 -10.48 -12.13 -9.40
CA PRO A 13 -11.82 -12.67 -9.64
C PRO A 13 -12.83 -11.57 -9.97
N ALA A 14 -14.05 -11.95 -10.39
CA ALA A 14 -15.13 -10.97 -10.44
C ALA A 14 -15.37 -10.39 -9.03
N PRO A 15 -15.51 -9.05 -8.85
CA PRO A 15 -15.74 -8.44 -7.54
C PRO A 15 -16.91 -9.06 -6.77
N SER A 16 -17.98 -9.45 -7.49
CA SER A 16 -19.17 -10.08 -6.91
C SER A 16 -18.94 -11.51 -6.41
N ALA A 17 -17.87 -12.17 -6.86
CA ALA A 17 -17.53 -13.54 -6.46
C ALA A 17 -16.65 -13.60 -5.19
N VAL A 18 -16.03 -12.48 -4.80
CA VAL A 18 -15.05 -12.42 -3.70
C VAL A 18 -15.59 -12.96 -2.38
N SER A 19 -16.86 -12.69 -2.06
CA SER A 19 -17.50 -13.17 -0.81
C SER A 19 -17.67 -14.69 -0.74
N SER A 20 -17.71 -15.36 -1.88
CA SER A 20 -17.85 -16.82 -1.97
C SER A 20 -16.53 -17.58 -1.90
N LEU A 21 -15.39 -16.88 -1.96
CA LEU A 21 -14.07 -17.49 -1.91
C LEU A 21 -13.74 -18.08 -0.53
N SER A 22 -12.67 -18.85 -0.43
CA SER A 22 -12.08 -19.22 0.85
C SER A 22 -11.44 -18.00 1.55
N THR A 23 -11.13 -18.14 2.84
CA THR A 23 -10.41 -17.11 3.61
C THR A 23 -9.04 -16.82 3.02
N GLU A 24 -8.32 -17.85 2.58
CA GLU A 24 -7.00 -17.73 1.96
C GLU A 24 -7.08 -16.99 0.62
N GLU A 25 -8.05 -17.34 -0.23
CA GLU A 25 -8.26 -16.65 -1.50
C GLU A 25 -8.67 -15.18 -1.33
N ARG A 26 -9.47 -14.84 -0.29
CA ARG A 26 -9.75 -13.43 0.05
C ARG A 26 -8.50 -12.67 0.49
N ALA A 27 -7.64 -13.32 1.28
CA ALA A 27 -6.35 -12.73 1.68
C ALA A 27 -5.46 -12.49 0.45
N ASN A 28 -5.41 -13.45 -0.49
CA ASN A 28 -4.67 -13.31 -1.74
C ASN A 28 -5.21 -12.16 -2.62
N VAL A 29 -6.54 -11.94 -2.65
CA VAL A 29 -7.12 -10.76 -3.33
C VAL A 29 -6.62 -9.46 -2.68
N LEU A 30 -6.50 -9.40 -1.35
CA LEU A 30 -5.92 -8.25 -0.67
C LEU A 30 -4.43 -8.08 -1.02
N ASP A 31 -3.66 -9.17 -1.09
CA ASP A 31 -2.22 -9.13 -1.43
C ASP A 31 -1.93 -8.74 -2.88
N LEU A 32 -2.90 -8.92 -3.78
CA LEU A 32 -2.81 -8.42 -5.17
C LEU A 32 -3.09 -6.92 -5.28
N LEU A 33 -3.86 -6.37 -4.34
CA LEU A 33 -4.33 -4.98 -4.34
C LEU A 33 -3.49 -4.09 -3.41
N PHE A 34 -3.02 -4.63 -2.31
CA PHE A 34 -2.26 -3.96 -1.26
C PHE A 34 -0.98 -4.75 -0.97
N GLU A 35 -0.08 -4.15 -0.19
CA GLU A 35 1.11 -4.89 0.26
C GLU A 35 0.72 -5.94 1.30
N PRO A 36 1.33 -7.15 1.25
CA PRO A 36 0.98 -8.22 2.18
C PRO A 36 1.10 -7.80 3.64
N SER A 37 0.01 -8.01 4.39
CA SER A 37 -0.10 -7.60 5.78
C SER A 37 -1.08 -8.47 6.55
N THR A 38 -0.58 -9.22 7.54
CA THR A 38 -1.41 -10.01 8.45
C THR A 38 -2.46 -9.16 9.16
N GLN A 39 -2.10 -7.92 9.50
CA GLN A 39 -2.97 -6.94 10.15
C GLN A 39 -4.10 -6.52 9.21
N LEU A 40 -3.82 -6.30 7.93
CA LEU A 40 -4.83 -5.98 6.93
C LEU A 40 -5.74 -7.18 6.67
N HIS A 41 -5.19 -8.39 6.58
CA HIS A 41 -5.98 -9.61 6.43
C HIS A 41 -6.97 -9.78 7.58
N THR A 42 -6.48 -9.62 8.81
CA THR A 42 -7.30 -9.73 10.02
C THR A 42 -8.44 -8.71 10.02
N LEU A 43 -8.19 -7.50 9.54
CA LEU A 43 -9.16 -6.41 9.49
C LEU A 43 -10.20 -6.61 8.37
N SER A 44 -9.76 -6.97 7.16
CA SER A 44 -10.54 -6.80 5.94
C SER A 44 -11.01 -8.11 5.30
N VAL A 45 -10.44 -9.27 5.62
CA VAL A 45 -10.99 -10.55 5.14
C VAL A 45 -12.43 -10.78 5.62
N PRO A 46 -12.83 -10.45 6.87
CA PRO A 46 -14.22 -10.54 7.30
C PRO A 46 -15.16 -9.64 6.48
N LEU A 47 -14.71 -8.41 6.14
CA LEU A 47 -15.45 -7.48 5.27
C LEU A 47 -15.71 -8.11 3.90
N LEU A 48 -14.66 -8.65 3.28
CA LEU A 48 -14.75 -9.31 1.97
C LEU A 48 -15.61 -10.58 2.01
N GLN A 49 -15.82 -11.19 3.17
CA GLN A 49 -16.73 -12.32 3.34
C GLN A 49 -18.20 -11.87 3.45
N SER A 50 -18.47 -10.78 4.18
CA SER A 50 -19.83 -10.34 4.48
C SER A 50 -20.46 -9.45 3.41
N GLU A 51 -19.65 -8.76 2.61
CA GLU A 51 -20.12 -7.80 1.61
C GLU A 51 -19.86 -8.29 0.19
N THR A 52 -20.75 -7.88 -0.72
CA THR A 52 -20.61 -8.10 -2.16
C THR A 52 -20.37 -6.77 -2.85
N PHE A 53 -19.32 -6.71 -3.68
CA PHE A 53 -18.95 -5.50 -4.41
C PHE A 53 -19.27 -5.65 -5.91
N SER A 54 -19.66 -4.56 -6.55
CA SER A 54 -19.87 -4.53 -8.01
C SER A 54 -18.58 -4.21 -8.76
N THR A 55 -17.66 -3.47 -8.13
CA THR A 55 -16.38 -3.06 -8.73
C THR A 55 -15.24 -3.16 -7.71
N TYR A 56 -14.00 -3.29 -8.19
CA TYR A 56 -12.81 -3.24 -7.31
C TYR A 56 -12.60 -1.88 -6.62
N PRO A 57 -12.82 -0.72 -7.29
CA PRO A 57 -12.81 0.56 -6.60
C PRO A 57 -13.76 0.63 -5.40
N ASP A 58 -14.95 0.04 -5.47
CA ASP A 58 -15.87 0.01 -4.32
C ASP A 58 -15.33 -0.85 -3.17
N LEU A 59 -14.76 -2.02 -3.49
CA LEU A 59 -14.10 -2.89 -2.50
C LEU A 59 -12.92 -2.16 -1.82
N ILE A 60 -12.07 -1.52 -2.61
CA ILE A 60 -10.90 -0.76 -2.12
C ILE A 60 -11.36 0.42 -1.27
N ALA A 61 -12.42 1.13 -1.66
CA ALA A 61 -12.99 2.22 -0.88
C ALA A 61 -13.53 1.73 0.48
N ALA A 62 -14.15 0.54 0.52
CA ALA A 62 -14.61 -0.06 1.77
C ALA A 62 -13.45 -0.45 2.71
N VAL A 63 -12.36 -0.99 2.17
CA VAL A 63 -11.11 -1.21 2.93
C VAL A 63 -10.54 0.11 3.43
N GLY A 64 -10.47 1.13 2.56
CA GLY A 64 -10.03 2.49 2.92
C GLY A 64 -10.85 3.09 4.06
N ALA A 65 -12.17 2.87 4.07
CA ALA A 65 -13.04 3.30 5.15
C ALA A 65 -12.74 2.60 6.48
N GLN A 66 -12.40 1.30 6.49
CA GLN A 66 -11.94 0.62 7.71
C GLN A 66 -10.63 1.23 8.23
N LEU A 67 -9.68 1.57 7.35
CA LEU A 67 -8.43 2.21 7.74
C LEU A 67 -8.64 3.64 8.28
N SER A 68 -9.52 4.42 7.66
CA SER A 68 -9.89 5.75 8.16
C SER A 68 -10.58 5.66 9.52
N ALA A 69 -11.43 4.66 9.75
CA ALA A 69 -12.03 4.44 11.07
C ALA A 69 -10.98 4.13 12.15
N LEU A 70 -9.91 3.39 11.82
CA LEU A 70 -8.78 3.21 12.74
C LEU A 70 -8.03 4.53 12.99
N ALA A 71 -7.90 5.39 11.97
CA ALA A 71 -7.23 6.69 12.10
C ALA A 71 -8.01 7.66 13.00
N ASP A 72 -9.34 7.64 12.92
CA ASP A 72 -10.24 8.48 13.71
C ASP A 72 -10.50 7.94 15.13
N SER A 73 -10.12 6.68 15.39
CA SER A 73 -10.27 6.06 16.70
C SER A 73 -9.41 6.77 17.76
N PRO A 74 -9.95 7.07 18.97
CA PRO A 74 -9.15 7.58 20.07
C PRO A 74 -8.24 6.51 20.70
N SER A 75 -8.35 5.24 20.27
CA SER A 75 -7.57 4.14 20.83
C SER A 75 -6.14 4.11 20.30
N THR A 76 -5.17 4.02 21.21
CA THR A 76 -3.76 3.85 20.85
C THR A 76 -3.48 2.49 20.21
N SER A 77 -4.26 1.45 20.52
CA SER A 77 -4.14 0.15 19.86
C SER A 77 -4.53 0.22 18.39
N ASP A 78 -5.59 0.97 18.08
CA ASP A 78 -6.12 1.09 16.72
C ASP A 78 -5.17 1.92 15.86
N ALA A 79 -4.65 3.01 16.43
CA ALA A 79 -3.58 3.80 15.82
C ALA A 79 -2.35 2.93 15.50
N LYS A 80 -1.90 2.09 16.45
CA LYS A 80 -0.76 1.21 16.24
C LYS A 80 -1.03 0.13 15.19
N TRP A 81 -2.24 -0.43 15.17
CA TRP A 81 -2.66 -1.40 14.16
C TRP A 81 -2.63 -0.76 12.77
N LEU A 82 -3.18 0.44 12.63
CA LEU A 82 -3.11 1.19 11.37
C LEU A 82 -1.66 1.42 10.94
N GLU A 83 -0.78 1.88 11.84
CA GLU A 83 0.64 2.08 11.55
C GLU A 83 1.34 0.79 11.07
N ASP A 84 1.00 -0.37 11.67
CA ASP A 84 1.52 -1.67 11.22
C ASP A 84 1.03 -2.05 9.82
N ILE A 85 -0.21 -1.68 9.47
CA ILE A 85 -0.72 -1.84 8.09
C ILE A 85 0.02 -0.90 7.14
N LEU A 86 0.09 0.40 7.45
CA LEU A 86 0.70 1.40 6.58
C LEU A 86 2.20 1.14 6.36
N SER A 87 2.90 0.66 7.39
CA SER A 87 4.33 0.35 7.34
C SER A 87 4.66 -0.99 6.68
N SER A 88 3.66 -1.81 6.30
CA SER A 88 3.89 -2.96 5.39
C SER A 88 4.40 -2.50 4.03
N HIS A 89 4.06 -1.27 3.63
CA HIS A 89 4.50 -0.72 2.36
C HIS A 89 6.03 -0.56 2.30
N PRO A 90 6.70 -0.99 1.21
CA PRO A 90 8.15 -0.89 1.13
C PRO A 90 8.60 0.57 1.08
N ARG A 91 9.76 0.87 1.67
CA ARG A 91 10.39 2.19 1.53
C ARG A 91 10.65 2.49 0.06
N LEU A 92 10.49 3.76 -0.33
CA LEU A 92 10.86 4.20 -1.67
C LEU A 92 12.36 4.06 -1.89
N GLY A 93 12.74 3.43 -3.01
CA GLY A 93 14.12 3.18 -3.39
C GLY A 93 14.75 1.93 -2.75
N ALA A 94 13.96 1.08 -2.08
CA ALA A 94 14.45 -0.19 -1.56
C ALA A 94 14.89 -1.12 -2.71
N THR A 95 16.08 -1.71 -2.59
CA THR A 95 16.64 -2.62 -3.61
C THR A 95 16.02 -4.01 -3.58
N LYS A 96 15.33 -4.36 -2.50
CA LYS A 96 14.53 -5.57 -2.34
C LYS A 96 13.10 -5.16 -2.00
N VAL A 97 12.24 -5.22 -2.99
CA VAL A 97 10.79 -5.15 -2.81
C VAL A 97 10.27 -6.58 -2.95
N GLU A 98 9.40 -7.00 -2.04
CA GLU A 98 8.94 -8.39 -1.98
C GLU A 98 7.89 -8.71 -3.05
N SER A 99 7.19 -7.69 -3.56
CA SER A 99 6.26 -7.85 -4.68
C SER A 99 6.81 -7.27 -5.98
N GLU A 100 6.55 -7.96 -7.10
CA GLU A 100 6.88 -7.49 -8.45
C GLU A 100 6.14 -6.19 -8.79
N GLN A 101 4.94 -5.99 -8.22
CA GLN A 101 4.14 -4.77 -8.41
C GLN A 101 4.84 -3.55 -7.80
N SER A 102 5.34 -3.63 -6.57
CA SER A 102 6.08 -2.51 -5.96
C SER A 102 7.39 -2.22 -6.71
N ALA A 103 8.01 -3.25 -7.31
CA ALA A 103 9.19 -3.06 -8.17
C ALA A 103 8.87 -2.25 -9.42
N ALA A 104 7.74 -2.58 -10.08
CA ALA A 104 7.28 -1.88 -11.26
C ALA A 104 6.86 -0.43 -10.94
N GLU A 105 6.16 -0.22 -9.82
CA GLU A 105 5.73 1.11 -9.36
C GLU A 105 6.94 2.04 -9.15
N GLN A 106 8.00 1.53 -8.54
CA GLN A 106 9.19 2.33 -8.23
C GLN A 106 10.24 2.34 -9.35
N ALA A 107 9.98 1.71 -10.51
CA ALA A 107 10.96 1.60 -11.59
C ALA A 107 11.43 2.96 -12.12
N GLN A 108 10.54 3.96 -12.14
CA GLN A 108 10.83 5.33 -12.55
C GLN A 108 11.62 6.14 -11.50
N LEU A 109 11.74 5.60 -10.28
CA LEU A 109 12.51 6.24 -9.22
C LEU A 109 13.99 5.86 -9.28
N LYS A 110 14.48 5.12 -10.28
CA LYS A 110 15.93 4.86 -10.42
C LYS A 110 16.67 6.19 -10.65
N GLY A 111 17.78 6.37 -9.95
CA GLY A 111 18.60 7.59 -10.01
C GLY A 111 20.07 7.29 -9.78
N SER A 112 20.88 8.34 -9.73
CA SER A 112 22.30 8.27 -9.35
C SER A 112 22.49 7.76 -7.92
N GLU A 113 23.71 7.34 -7.57
CA GLU A 113 24.06 6.92 -6.21
C GLU A 113 23.85 8.06 -5.18
N GLU A 114 24.09 9.30 -5.59
CA GLU A 114 23.86 10.48 -4.74
C GLU A 114 22.37 10.67 -4.44
N GLU A 115 21.51 10.58 -5.45
CA GLU A 115 20.06 10.63 -5.27
C GLU A 115 19.52 9.43 -4.47
N ALA A 116 20.15 8.26 -4.62
CA ALA A 116 19.91 7.06 -3.80
C ALA A 116 20.16 7.33 -2.32
N ALA A 117 21.34 7.85 -1.99
CA ALA A 117 21.70 8.22 -0.63
C ALA A 117 20.80 9.33 -0.07
N ALA A 118 20.45 10.33 -0.88
CA ALA A 118 19.56 11.41 -0.46
C ALA A 118 18.14 10.92 -0.14
N LEU A 119 17.55 10.05 -0.96
CA LEU A 119 16.24 9.46 -0.68
C LEU A 119 16.27 8.55 0.56
N HIS A 120 17.36 7.79 0.74
CA HIS A 120 17.52 6.97 1.95
C HIS A 120 17.47 7.83 3.21
N LYS A 121 18.28 8.90 3.25
CA LYS A 121 18.30 9.85 4.36
C LYS A 121 16.93 10.49 4.57
N LEU A 122 16.22 10.84 3.49
CA LEU A 122 14.91 11.47 3.59
C LEU A 122 13.83 10.52 4.14
N ASN A 123 13.90 9.22 3.82
CA ASN A 123 13.05 8.21 4.48
C ASN A 123 13.34 8.17 6.00
N GLU A 124 14.61 8.20 6.41
CA GLU A 124 14.95 8.22 7.84
C GLU A 124 14.43 9.49 8.54
N GLU A 125 14.58 10.65 7.91
CA GLU A 125 14.04 11.92 8.43
C GLU A 125 12.51 11.89 8.54
N TYR A 126 11.81 11.31 7.56
CA TYR A 126 10.37 11.09 7.61
C TYR A 126 9.95 10.20 8.77
N GLU A 127 10.62 9.05 8.96
CA GLU A 127 10.29 8.09 10.01
C GLU A 127 10.58 8.63 11.42
N VAL A 128 11.59 9.49 11.58
CA VAL A 128 11.85 10.22 12.83
C VAL A 128 10.74 11.23 13.11
N LYS A 129 10.28 11.96 12.10
CA LYS A 129 9.20 12.95 12.22
C LYS A 129 7.85 12.31 12.48
N PHE A 130 7.57 11.16 11.86
CA PHE A 130 6.30 10.43 11.94
C PHE A 130 6.53 8.97 12.38
N PRO A 131 6.79 8.74 13.68
CA PRO A 131 7.10 7.42 14.20
C PRO A 131 6.01 6.39 13.86
N GLY A 132 6.42 5.21 13.41
CA GLY A 132 5.53 4.11 13.04
C GLY A 132 5.04 4.15 11.59
N LEU A 133 5.22 5.26 10.86
CA LEU A 133 4.87 5.36 9.45
C LEU A 133 6.08 5.16 8.56
N ARG A 134 5.82 4.72 7.32
CA ARG A 134 6.72 4.89 6.18
C ARG A 134 6.10 5.92 5.24
N TYR A 135 6.93 6.58 4.44
CA TYR A 135 6.40 7.48 3.42
C TYR A 135 5.76 6.64 2.30
N VAL A 136 4.44 6.78 2.17
CA VAL A 136 3.64 6.15 1.11
C VAL A 136 3.07 7.25 0.23
N VAL A 137 3.27 7.09 -1.07
CA VAL A 137 2.74 7.99 -2.10
C VAL A 137 2.45 7.21 -3.36
N PHE A 138 1.36 7.56 -4.05
CA PHE A 138 1.13 7.06 -5.40
C PHE A 138 2.01 7.85 -6.37
N VAL A 139 3.02 7.18 -6.95
CA VAL A 139 4.02 7.86 -7.78
C VAL A 139 3.49 8.24 -9.16
N ASN A 140 2.61 7.46 -9.78
CA ASN A 140 1.88 7.77 -11.03
C ASN A 140 2.67 8.57 -12.10
N GLY A 141 3.90 8.15 -12.42
CA GLY A 141 4.74 8.82 -13.44
C GLY A 141 5.47 10.08 -12.97
N ARG A 142 5.34 10.47 -11.69
CA ARG A 142 6.16 11.50 -11.06
C ARG A 142 7.63 11.09 -11.06
N SER A 143 8.50 12.06 -11.32
CA SER A 143 9.94 11.87 -11.22
C SER A 143 10.38 11.68 -9.77
N ARG A 144 11.58 11.11 -9.61
CA ARG A 144 12.22 10.95 -8.29
C ARG A 144 12.35 12.28 -7.55
N GLN A 145 12.72 13.35 -8.27
CA GLN A 145 12.85 14.68 -7.69
C GLN A 145 11.52 15.20 -7.16
N GLU A 146 10.44 15.11 -7.95
CA GLU A 146 9.09 15.55 -7.53
C GLU A 146 8.58 14.79 -6.30
N VAL A 147 8.92 13.50 -6.17
CA VAL A 147 8.57 12.69 -5.00
C VAL A 147 9.40 13.08 -3.77
N MET A 148 10.69 13.34 -3.94
CA MET A 148 11.55 13.80 -2.86
C MET A 148 11.18 15.21 -2.37
N GLU A 149 10.76 16.10 -3.26
CA GLU A 149 10.27 17.44 -2.89
C GLU A 149 8.97 17.35 -2.09
N ASP A 150 8.04 16.50 -2.50
CA ASP A 150 6.81 16.21 -1.76
C ASP A 150 7.05 15.64 -0.37
N MET A 151 7.96 14.66 -0.26
CA MET A 151 8.34 14.10 1.03
C MET A 151 8.93 15.17 1.97
N LYS A 152 9.78 16.08 1.45
CA LYS A 152 10.29 17.22 2.24
C LYS A 152 9.17 18.15 2.71
N LEU A 153 8.25 18.53 1.81
CA LEU A 153 7.12 19.38 2.17
C LEU A 153 6.25 18.76 3.27
N ARG A 154 6.02 17.45 3.22
CA ARG A 154 5.28 16.70 4.24
C ARG A 154 6.04 16.64 5.57
N ILE A 155 7.35 16.44 5.56
CA ILE A 155 8.18 16.49 6.78
C ILE A 155 8.13 17.88 7.46
N ASP A 156 8.25 18.95 6.66
CA ASP A 156 8.33 20.32 7.15
C ASP A 156 6.99 20.81 7.73
N GLY A 157 5.89 20.53 7.03
CA GLY A 157 4.57 21.09 7.37
C GLY A 157 3.56 20.11 7.96
N GLY A 158 3.81 18.81 7.89
CA GLY A 158 2.84 17.78 8.26
C GLY A 158 2.76 17.48 9.76
N ASP A 159 1.62 16.94 10.16
CA ASP A 159 1.37 16.31 11.46
C ASP A 159 1.03 14.82 11.26
N LEU A 160 1.21 14.03 12.33
CA LEU A 160 1.04 12.57 12.27
C LEU A 160 -0.36 12.14 11.83
N GLY A 161 -1.41 12.87 12.21
CA GLY A 161 -2.79 12.57 11.82
C GLY A 161 -3.00 12.79 10.32
N GLY A 162 -2.55 13.95 9.81
CA GLY A 162 -2.57 14.24 8.38
C GLY A 162 -1.80 13.21 7.56
N GLU A 163 -0.65 12.76 8.04
CA GLU A 163 0.18 11.77 7.35
C GLU A 163 -0.44 10.37 7.31
N ARG A 164 -1.16 9.96 8.36
CA ARG A 164 -1.97 8.71 8.33
C ARG A 164 -3.02 8.77 7.22
N ILE A 165 -3.76 9.88 7.13
CA ILE A 165 -4.80 10.06 6.10
C ILE A 165 -4.18 10.09 4.69
N ALA A 166 -3.05 10.80 4.52
CA ALA A 166 -2.33 10.84 3.26
C ALA A 166 -1.83 9.45 2.83
N ALA A 167 -1.30 8.66 3.76
CA ALA A 167 -0.85 7.29 3.50
C ALA A 167 -2.01 6.35 3.14
N ILE A 168 -3.14 6.42 3.85
CA ILE A 168 -4.36 5.64 3.51
C ILE A 168 -4.81 5.96 2.09
N ARG A 169 -4.89 7.24 1.75
CA ARG A 169 -5.28 7.69 0.40
C ARG A 169 -4.33 7.15 -0.66
N ALA A 170 -3.03 7.28 -0.45
CA ALA A 170 -2.02 6.77 -1.38
C ALA A 170 -2.13 5.25 -1.55
N MET A 171 -2.33 4.49 -0.47
CA MET A 171 -2.55 3.04 -0.55
C MET A 171 -3.78 2.68 -1.39
N CYS A 172 -4.89 3.41 -1.24
CA CYS A 172 -6.10 3.18 -2.03
C CYS A 172 -5.88 3.53 -3.51
N GLU A 173 -5.19 4.63 -3.80
CA GLU A 173 -4.87 5.03 -5.18
C GLU A 173 -3.96 3.99 -5.88
N ILE A 174 -2.94 3.48 -5.17
CA ILE A 174 -2.09 2.38 -5.64
C ILE A 174 -2.92 1.12 -5.89
N ALA A 175 -3.80 0.75 -4.96
CA ALA A 175 -4.64 -0.43 -5.11
C ALA A 175 -5.59 -0.35 -6.31
N VAL A 176 -6.15 0.82 -6.58
CA VAL A 176 -6.99 1.06 -7.77
C VAL A 176 -6.17 0.90 -9.05
N ASP A 177 -4.95 1.44 -9.09
CA ASP A 177 -4.04 1.29 -10.23
C ASP A 177 -3.63 -0.17 -10.46
N ARG A 178 -3.30 -0.91 -9.39
CA ARG A 178 -3.04 -2.36 -9.44
C ARG A 178 -4.23 -3.13 -10.00
N ALA A 179 -5.44 -2.87 -9.49
CA ALA A 179 -6.66 -3.52 -9.97
C ALA A 179 -6.88 -3.26 -11.47
N ALA A 180 -6.72 -2.00 -11.91
CA ALA A 180 -6.89 -1.64 -13.30
C ALA A 180 -5.91 -2.39 -14.22
N LYS A 181 -4.65 -2.55 -13.81
CA LYS A 181 -3.63 -3.28 -14.57
C LYS A 181 -3.90 -4.79 -14.62
N LEU A 182 -4.30 -5.39 -13.50
CA LEU A 182 -4.60 -6.83 -13.40
C LEU A 182 -5.87 -7.25 -14.15
N LEU A 183 -6.80 -6.33 -14.39
CA LEU A 183 -8.00 -6.59 -15.20
C LEU A 183 -7.77 -6.40 -16.71
N GLN A 184 -6.63 -5.86 -17.12
CA GLN A 184 -6.26 -5.66 -18.52
C GLN A 184 -5.38 -6.80 -19.08
N THR A 185 -4.87 -7.66 -18.20
CA THR A 185 -4.09 -8.87 -18.53
C THR A 185 -5.00 -10.06 -18.79
#